data_AF-A0A929WQI8-F1
#
_entry.id   AF-A0A929WQI8-F1
#
_cell.length_a   1.000
_cell.length_b   1.000
_cell.length_c   1.000
_cell.angle_alpha   90.00
_cell.angle_beta   90.00
_cell.angle_gamma   90.00
#
_symmetry.space_group_name_H-M   'P 1'
#
loop_
_entity.id
_entity.type
_entity.pdbx_description
1 polymer ?
#
loop_
_entity_poly.entity_id
_entity_poly.type
_entity_poly.pdbx_seq_one_letter_code
_entity_poly.pdbx_strand_id
1 'polypeptide(L)'
;FAVDSIPAIYSLTSEAYLVFAANAFSLLGLRQLYFLIDGLLDRIVFLHYGLAAILGFIGFKLINHALHTNELPFINGGHEVATVPEPSIAFSLGFIVVTIVITVAASLVASRVRRGSDDSAA
;
A
#
# COMPACT_ATOMS: atom_id res chain seq x y z
N PHE A 1 -4.77 1.79 9.17
CA PHE A 1 -3.58 1.27 9.86
C PHE A 1 -3.92 0.68 11.22
N ALA A 2 -4.48 1.44 12.16
CA ALA A 2 -4.78 0.93 13.52
C ALA A 2 -5.78 -0.24 13.59
N VAL A 3 -6.86 -0.25 12.78
CA VAL A 3 -7.94 -1.24 12.93
C VAL A 3 -7.54 -2.66 12.52
N ASP A 4 -6.61 -2.82 11.58
CA ASP A 4 -6.09 -4.14 11.16
C ASP A 4 -4.80 -4.51 11.94
N SER A 5 -3.99 -3.51 12.29
CA SER A 5 -2.78 -3.74 13.11
C SER A 5 -3.11 -4.15 14.55
N ILE A 6 -4.28 -3.74 15.08
CA ILE A 6 -4.74 -4.15 16.42
C ILE A 6 -5.02 -5.67 16.46
N PRO A 7 -5.93 -6.24 15.64
CA PRO A 7 -6.13 -7.68 15.56
C PRO A 7 -4.84 -8.45 15.26
N ALA A 8 -3.99 -7.94 14.35
CA ALA A 8 -2.73 -8.59 14.01
C ALA A 8 -1.77 -8.72 15.21
N ILE A 9 -1.62 -7.68 16.03
CA ILE A 9 -0.77 -7.74 17.23
C ILE A 9 -1.43 -8.62 18.31
N TYR A 10 -2.75 -8.53 18.48
CA TYR A 10 -3.48 -9.41 19.41
C TYR A 10 -3.46 -10.89 18.99
N SER A 11 -3.20 -11.19 17.72
CA SER A 11 -2.98 -12.55 17.23
C SER A 11 -1.62 -13.13 17.64
N LEU A 12 -0.64 -12.26 17.92
CA LEU A 12 0.70 -12.64 18.35
C LEU A 12 0.82 -12.67 19.88
N THR A 13 0.08 -11.82 20.59
CA THR A 13 0.09 -11.76 22.05
C THR A 13 -1.28 -11.40 22.62
N SER A 14 -1.71 -12.15 23.64
CA SER A 14 -2.95 -11.87 24.38
C SER A 14 -2.77 -10.85 25.51
N GLU A 15 -1.53 -10.42 25.77
CA GLU A 15 -1.20 -9.54 26.89
C GLU A 15 -1.42 -8.06 26.51
N ALA A 16 -2.55 -7.50 26.95
CA ALA A 16 -2.94 -6.12 26.65
C ALA A 16 -1.91 -5.07 27.12
N TYR A 17 -1.17 -5.34 28.20
CA TYR A 17 -0.10 -4.47 28.68
C TYR A 17 1.04 -4.32 27.67
N LEU A 18 1.45 -5.41 27.01
CA LEU A 18 2.52 -5.37 26.00
C LEU A 18 2.08 -4.58 24.76
N VAL A 19 0.83 -4.75 24.33
CA VAL A 19 0.24 -4.00 23.21
C VAL A 19 0.18 -2.51 23.54
N PHE A 20 -0.27 -2.15 24.75
CA PHE A 20 -0.34 -0.77 25.21
C PHE A 20 1.05 -0.15 25.31
N ALA A 21 1.99 -0.81 25.98
CA ALA A 21 3.35 -0.32 26.14
C ALA A 21 4.07 -0.14 24.80
N ALA A 22 3.94 -1.09 23.87
CA ALA A 22 4.56 -1.01 22.55
C ALA A 22 3.99 0.14 21.69
N ASN A 23 2.67 0.33 21.69
CA ASN A 23 2.05 1.46 20.99
C ASN A 23 2.44 2.79 21.64
N ALA A 24 2.44 2.88 22.97
CA ALA A 24 2.85 4.08 23.68
C ALA A 24 4.31 4.46 23.38
N PHE A 25 5.24 3.49 23.43
CA PHE A 25 6.64 3.71 23.04
C PHE A 25 6.80 4.12 21.57
N SER A 26 6.01 3.53 20.66
CA SER A 26 6.00 3.92 19.25
C SER A 26 5.57 5.38 19.07
N LEU A 27 4.64 5.88 19.89
CA LEU A 27 4.19 7.28 19.87
C LEU A 27 5.23 8.24 20.48
N LEU A 28 5.95 7.82 21.53
CA LEU A 28 6.98 8.64 22.19
C LEU A 28 8.13 9.05 21.24
N GLY A 29 8.47 8.19 20.27
CA GLY A 29 9.51 8.48 19.27
C GLY A 29 9.06 9.39 18.12
N LEU A 30 7.77 9.73 18.03
CA LEU A 30 7.21 10.36 16.84
C LEU A 30 7.77 11.74 16.54
N ARG A 31 8.08 12.56 17.55
CA ARG A 31 8.55 13.94 17.30
C ARG A 31 9.85 13.97 16.49
N GLN A 32 10.78 13.06 16.79
CA GLN A 32 12.04 12.94 16.05
C GLN A 32 11.82 12.33 14.66
N LEU A 33 10.92 11.35 14.57
CA LEU A 33 10.61 10.69 13.31
C LEU A 33 9.85 11.61 12.36
N TYR A 34 8.95 12.47 12.85
CA TYR A 34 8.23 13.45 12.01
C TYR A 34 9.19 14.41 11.32
N PHE A 35 10.23 14.89 12.01
CA PHE A 35 11.25 15.75 11.39
C PHE A 35 12.04 15.03 10.29
N LEU A 36 12.39 13.76 10.51
CA LEU A 36 13.07 12.95 9.50
C LEU A 36 12.15 12.62 8.32
N ILE A 37 10.89 12.28 8.61
CA ILE A 37 9.88 11.92 7.62
C ILE A 37 9.52 13.13 6.77
N ASP A 38 9.46 14.34 7.31
CA ASP A 38 9.17 15.57 6.57
C ASP A 38 10.16 15.74 5.40
N GLY A 39 11.47 15.68 5.67
CA GLY A 39 12.50 15.75 4.64
C GLY A 39 12.57 14.51 3.72
N LEU A 40 11.97 13.38 4.12
CA LEU A 40 11.85 12.18 3.30
C LEU A 40 10.61 12.23 2.40
N LEU A 41 9.49 12.76 2.89
CA LEU A 41 8.23 12.91 2.15
C LEU A 41 8.42 13.78 0.92
N ASP A 42 9.24 14.83 1.03
CA ASP A 42 9.62 15.69 -0.10
C ASP A 42 10.30 14.93 -1.25
N ARG A 43 10.91 13.77 -0.95
CA ARG A 43 11.57 12.91 -1.94
C ARG A 43 10.65 11.83 -2.50
N ILE A 44 9.52 11.55 -1.85
CA ILE A 44 8.60 10.46 -2.18
C ILE A 44 7.31 10.98 -2.84
N VAL A 45 7.45 11.95 -3.76
CA VAL A 45 6.34 12.64 -4.43
C VAL A 45 5.44 11.68 -5.23
N PHE A 46 5.99 10.67 -5.91
CA PHE A 46 5.21 9.84 -6.83
C PHE A 46 4.58 8.59 -6.19
N LEU A 47 4.76 8.37 -4.89
CA LEU A 47 4.28 7.16 -4.22
C LEU A 47 2.75 7.05 -4.22
N HIS A 48 2.04 8.17 -4.09
CA HIS A 48 0.58 8.14 -4.12
C HIS A 48 0.02 7.63 -5.45
N TYR A 49 0.70 7.88 -6.58
CA TYR A 49 0.33 7.33 -7.88
C TYR A 49 0.57 5.81 -7.95
N GLY A 50 1.70 5.33 -7.42
CA GLY A 50 1.99 3.91 -7.34
C GLY A 50 1.00 3.17 -6.45
N LEU A 51 0.66 3.76 -5.31
CA LEU A 51 -0.34 3.23 -4.41
C LEU A 51 -1.73 3.19 -5.07
N ALA A 52 -2.13 4.25 -5.78
CA ALA A 52 -3.39 4.27 -6.52
C ALA A 52 -3.46 3.17 -7.60
N ALA A 53 -2.37 2.93 -8.33
CA ALA A 53 -2.30 1.86 -9.32
C ALA A 53 -2.43 0.46 -8.67
N ILE A 54 -1.76 0.23 -7.54
CA ILE A 54 -1.86 -1.02 -6.77
C ILE A 54 -3.28 -1.22 -6.21
N LEU A 55 -3.86 -0.19 -5.60
CA LEU A 55 -5.22 -0.25 -5.06
C LEU A 55 -6.26 -0.47 -6.16
N GLY A 56 -6.12 0.18 -7.31
CA GLY A 56 -6.99 -0.03 -8.46
C GLY A 56 -6.90 -1.48 -8.96
N PHE A 57 -5.70 -2.02 -9.08
CA PHE A 57 -5.47 -3.41 -9.49
C PHE A 57 -6.05 -4.42 -8.49
N ILE A 58 -5.78 -4.26 -7.20
CA ILE A 58 -6.30 -5.13 -6.14
C ILE A 58 -7.83 -5.01 -6.04
N GLY A 59 -8.37 -3.79 -6.12
CA GLY A 59 -9.81 -3.54 -6.10
C GLY A 59 -10.51 -4.21 -7.28
N PHE A 60 -9.96 -4.10 -8.49
CA PHE A 60 -10.47 -4.82 -9.66
C PHE A 60 -10.45 -6.35 -9.46
N LYS A 61 -9.36 -6.89 -8.90
CA LYS A 61 -9.25 -8.32 -8.58
C LYS A 61 -10.30 -8.77 -7.58
N LEU A 62 -10.56 -7.98 -6.52
CA LEU A 62 -11.58 -8.29 -5.51
C LEU A 62 -13.00 -8.26 -6.10
N ILE A 63 -13.30 -7.29 -6.98
CA ILE A 63 -14.57 -7.24 -7.69
C ILE A 63 -14.72 -8.46 -8.60
N ASN A 64 -13.69 -8.80 -9.37
CA ASN A 64 -13.72 -9.97 -10.24
C ASN A 64 -13.93 -11.26 -9.43
N HIS A 65 -13.21 -11.43 -8.33
CA HIS A 65 -13.38 -12.56 -7.42
C HIS A 65 -14.79 -12.61 -6.81
N ALA A 66 -15.39 -11.47 -6.44
CA ALA A 66 -16.75 -11.40 -5.93
C ALA A 66 -17.83 -11.66 -7.01
N LEU A 67 -17.53 -11.41 -8.29
CA LEU A 67 -18.37 -11.78 -9.42
C LEU A 67 -18.22 -13.27 -9.78
N HIS A 68 -17.06 -13.88 -9.53
CA HIS A 68 -16.82 -15.31 -9.73
C HIS A 68 -17.45 -16.16 -8.61
N THR A 69 -17.34 -15.74 -7.35
CA THR A 69 -17.98 -16.39 -6.18
C THR A 69 -19.46 -15.98 -6.03
N ASN A 70 -20.10 -15.48 -7.08
CA ASN A 70 -21.42 -14.87 -6.98
C ASN A 70 -22.53 -15.92 -6.96
N GLU A 71 -23.05 -16.20 -5.76
CA GLU A 71 -24.25 -17.00 -5.52
C GLU A 71 -25.52 -16.13 -5.41
N LEU A 72 -25.46 -14.85 -5.82
CA LEU A 72 -26.55 -13.90 -5.61
C LEU A 72 -27.51 -13.88 -6.82
N PRO A 73 -28.81 -14.18 -6.64
CA PRO A 73 -29.77 -14.38 -7.74
C PRO A 73 -30.09 -13.14 -8.58
N PHE A 74 -29.62 -11.95 -8.19
CA PHE A 74 -29.85 -10.68 -8.89
C PHE A 74 -28.71 -10.27 -9.82
N ILE A 75 -27.53 -10.90 -9.76
CA ILE A 75 -26.43 -10.67 -10.70
C ILE A 75 -26.25 -11.93 -11.56
N ASN A 76 -26.49 -11.80 -12.87
CA ASN A 76 -26.30 -12.86 -13.86
C ASN A 76 -27.05 -14.20 -13.56
N GLY A 77 -28.18 -14.14 -12.83
CA GLY A 77 -29.04 -15.30 -12.57
C GLY A 77 -28.38 -16.43 -11.78
N GLY A 78 -27.26 -16.18 -11.08
CA GLY A 78 -26.53 -17.20 -10.31
C GLY A 78 -25.63 -18.14 -11.13
N HIS A 79 -25.35 -17.83 -12.40
CA HIS A 79 -24.43 -18.62 -13.21
C HIS A 79 -23.01 -18.02 -13.22
N GLU A 80 -22.03 -18.87 -12.92
CA GLU A 80 -20.59 -18.56 -12.93
C GLU A 80 -20.14 -18.06 -14.30
N VAL A 81 -19.68 -16.82 -14.38
CA VAL A 81 -19.06 -16.28 -15.60
C VAL A 81 -17.60 -16.74 -15.64
N ALA A 82 -17.38 -17.97 -16.13
CA ALA A 82 -16.09 -18.66 -16.12
C ALA A 82 -15.07 -18.19 -17.19
N THR A 83 -15.03 -16.91 -17.57
CA THR A 83 -14.18 -16.47 -18.70
C THR A 83 -13.41 -15.19 -18.48
N VAL A 84 -12.81 -15.01 -17.30
CA VAL A 84 -11.67 -14.10 -17.16
C VAL A 84 -10.58 -14.83 -16.37
N PRO A 85 -9.39 -15.07 -16.97
CA PRO A 85 -8.29 -15.74 -16.29
C PRO A 85 -7.95 -15.02 -14.98
N GLU A 86 -8.03 -15.72 -13.85
CA GLU A 86 -7.55 -15.16 -12.59
C GLU A 86 -6.05 -14.87 -12.73
N PRO A 87 -5.61 -13.63 -12.46
CA PRO A 87 -4.19 -13.33 -12.46
C PRO A 87 -3.54 -14.17 -11.37
N SER A 88 -2.58 -15.01 -11.76
CA SER A 88 -1.83 -15.85 -10.83
C SER A 88 -1.25 -14.99 -9.69
N ILE A 89 -1.08 -15.61 -8.51
CA ILE A 89 -0.47 -14.93 -7.36
C ILE A 89 0.90 -14.34 -7.77
N ALA A 90 1.65 -15.08 -8.59
CA ALA A 90 2.92 -14.62 -9.15
C ALA A 90 2.79 -13.36 -10.02
N PHE A 91 1.74 -13.25 -10.85
CA PHE A 91 1.50 -12.04 -11.64
C PHE A 91 1.13 -10.84 -10.76
N SER A 92 0.29 -11.06 -9.75
CA SER A 92 -0.10 -10.01 -8.80
C SER A 92 1.11 -9.49 -8.01
N LEU A 93 1.96 -10.42 -7.52
CA LEU A 93 3.21 -10.09 -6.85
C LEU A 93 4.15 -9.32 -7.78
N GLY A 94 4.31 -9.79 -9.01
CA GLY A 94 5.11 -9.11 -10.03
C GLY A 94 4.63 -7.69 -10.31
N PHE A 95 3.32 -7.49 -10.47
CA PHE A 95 2.73 -6.17 -10.69
C PHE A 95 3.00 -5.21 -9.53
N ILE A 96 2.84 -5.67 -8.28
CA ILE A 96 3.11 -4.88 -7.08
C ILE A 96 4.60 -4.48 -7.04
N VAL A 97 5.50 -5.46 -7.21
CA VAL A 97 6.95 -5.21 -7.17
C VAL A 97 7.37 -4.23 -8.26
N VAL A 98 6.92 -4.43 -9.51
CA VAL A 98 7.22 -3.54 -10.64
C VAL A 98 6.71 -2.13 -10.38
N THR A 99 5.47 -1.99 -9.89
CA THR A 99 4.89 -0.67 -9.60
C THR A 99 5.66 0.05 -8.51
N ILE A 100 6.05 -0.64 -7.43
CA ILE A 100 6.88 -0.08 -6.35
C ILE A 100 8.24 0.33 -6.89
N VAL A 101 8.91 -0.53 -7.66
CA VAL A 101 10.24 -0.23 -8.22
C VAL A 101 10.19 1.00 -9.12
N ILE A 102 9.21 1.07 -10.03
CA ILE A 102 9.05 2.20 -10.95
C ILE A 102 8.78 3.48 -10.17
N THR A 103 7.85 3.46 -9.21
CA THR A 103 7.51 4.68 -8.46
C THR A 103 8.62 5.15 -7.55
N VAL A 104 9.33 4.24 -6.88
CA VAL A 104 10.51 4.60 -6.07
C VAL A 104 11.62 5.16 -6.98
N ALA A 105 11.92 4.51 -8.10
CA ALA A 105 12.94 4.98 -9.03
C ALA A 105 12.60 6.36 -9.60
N ALA A 106 11.36 6.55 -10.08
CA ALA A 106 10.89 7.83 -10.59
C ALA A 106 10.94 8.93 -9.52
N SER A 107 10.56 8.61 -8.28
CA SER A 107 10.60 9.56 -7.18
C SER A 107 12.02 9.93 -6.76
N LEU A 108 12.96 8.98 -6.78
CA LEU A 108 14.38 9.25 -6.52
C LEU A 108 15.03 10.07 -7.64
N VAL A 109 14.68 9.81 -8.91
CA VAL A 109 15.18 10.60 -10.04
C VAL A 109 14.64 12.03 -9.98
N ALA A 110 13.33 12.20 -9.79
CA ALA A 110 12.72 13.52 -9.71
C ALA A 110 13.22 14.35 -8.52
N SER A 111 13.45 13.72 -7.36
CA SER A 111 14.03 14.40 -6.20
C SER A 111 15.51 14.79 -6.39
N ARG A 112 16.28 14.05 -7.19
CA ARG A 112 17.65 14.44 -7.58
C ARG A 112 17.68 15.60 -8.55
N VAL A 113 16.81 15.60 -9.56
CA VAL A 113 16.74 16.69 -10.56
C VAL A 113 16.41 18.02 -9.87
N ARG A 114 15.44 18.02 -8.94
CA ARG A 114 15.01 19.24 -8.24
C ARG A 114 16.12 19.89 -7.40
N ARG A 115 17.03 19.07 -6.85
CA ARG A 115 18.19 19.53 -6.07
C ARG A 115 19.31 20.16 -6.94
N GLY A 116 19.44 19.74 -8.21
CA GLY A 116 20.46 20.31 -9.11
C GLY A 116 20.08 21.67 -9.69
N SER A 117 18.79 21.98 -9.77
CA SER A 117 18.27 23.29 -10.21
C SER A 117 18.49 24.40 -9.18
N ASP A 118 18.50 24.09 -7.88
CA ASP A 118 18.72 25.08 -6.82
C ASP A 118 20.18 25.54 -6.74
N ASP A 119 21.15 24.66 -7.02
CA ASP A 119 22.60 24.98 -7.01
C ASP A 119 23.05 25.84 -8.21
N SER A 120 22.28 25.90 -9.31
CA SER A 120 22.58 26.78 -10.46
C SER A 120 21.94 28.17 -10.35
N ALA A 121 21.06 28.37 -9.37
CA ALA A 121 20.37 29.64 -9.13
C ALA A 121 20.97 30.47 -7.98
N ALA A 122 21.98 29.95 -7.30
CA ALA A 122 22.76 30.60 -6.24
C ALA A 122 24.13 31.07 -6.76
#